data_AF-A0A0C2TEE2-F1
#
_entry.id   AF-A0A0C2TEE2-F1
#
_cell.length_a   1.000
_cell.length_b   1.000
_cell.length_c   1.000
_cell.angle_alpha   90.00
_cell.angle_beta   90.00
_cell.angle_gamma   90.00
#
_symmetry.space_group_name_H-M   'P 1'
#
loop_
_entity.id
_entity.type
_entity.pdbx_description
1 polymer ?
#
loop_
_entity_poly.entity_id
_entity_poly.type
_entity_poly.pdbx_seq_one_letter_code
_entity_poly.pdbx_strand_id
1 'polypeptide(L)'
;MSFDLNQFPHLTDITISHFCYVPGTRPLALIPPVITWTIKTMKNISHQNAIQNLSFRLEFGQVIHILDFDSVMKDVWQELDTVCSIPQLASSKSFRGITFSIQSTARNCDAFSDLVQKKLPNTKQASKLHIKISRFR
;
A
#
# COMPACT_ATOMS: atom_id res chain seq x y z
N MET A 1 -17.26 8.40 3.27
CA MET A 1 -17.99 7.73 2.17
C MET A 1 -17.64 6.25 2.22
N SER A 2 -18.63 5.38 2.41
CA SER A 2 -18.47 3.92 2.38
C SER A 2 -18.56 3.47 0.92
N PHE A 3 -17.63 2.64 0.46
CA PHE A 3 -17.66 2.06 -0.89
C PHE A 3 -17.81 0.55 -0.75
N ASP A 4 -18.79 -0.03 -1.43
CA ASP A 4 -19.09 -1.44 -1.32
C ASP A 4 -18.39 -2.21 -2.45
N LEU A 5 -17.32 -2.94 -2.12
CA LEU A 5 -16.60 -3.76 -3.11
C LEU A 5 -17.43 -4.93 -3.62
N ASN A 6 -18.52 -5.30 -2.95
CA ASN A 6 -19.39 -6.38 -3.40
C ASN A 6 -20.18 -6.01 -4.66
N GLN A 7 -20.23 -4.71 -5.02
CA GLN A 7 -20.76 -4.27 -6.31
C GLN A 7 -19.89 -4.69 -7.51
N PHE A 8 -18.67 -5.19 -7.26
CA PHE A 8 -17.71 -5.62 -8.28
C PHE A 8 -17.41 -7.12 -8.11
N PRO A 9 -18.32 -8.03 -8.56
CA PRO A 9 -18.26 -9.46 -8.28
C PRO A 9 -17.04 -10.21 -8.88
N HIS A 10 -16.18 -9.51 -9.61
CA HIS A 10 -14.93 -10.06 -10.17
C HIS A 10 -13.73 -9.15 -9.91
N LEU A 11 -13.79 -8.32 -8.87
CA LEU A 11 -12.65 -7.49 -8.49
C LEU A 11 -11.47 -8.37 -8.07
N THR A 12 -10.37 -8.26 -8.80
CA THR A 12 -9.12 -8.99 -8.54
C THR A 12 -7.99 -8.08 -8.08
N ASP A 13 -7.95 -6.83 -8.52
CA ASP A 13 -6.81 -5.96 -8.29
C ASP A 13 -7.27 -4.59 -7.81
N ILE A 14 -6.67 -4.12 -6.73
CA ILE A 14 -6.85 -2.75 -6.23
C ILE A 14 -5.50 -2.04 -6.37
N THR A 15 -5.47 -0.96 -7.13
CA THR A 15 -4.27 -0.12 -7.27
C THR A 15 -4.56 1.30 -6.83
N ILE A 16 -3.77 1.79 -5.90
CA ILE A 16 -3.77 3.18 -5.43
C ILE A 16 -2.51 3.83 -5.97
N SER A 17 -2.68 4.86 -6.79
CA SER A 17 -1.57 5.61 -7.36
C SER A 17 -1.54 7.00 -6.76
N HIS A 18 -0.38 7.41 -6.27
CA HIS A 18 -0.20 8.72 -5.65
C HIS A 18 1.10 9.36 -6.10
N PHE A 19 0.96 10.60 -6.58
CA PHE A 19 2.01 11.36 -7.23
C PHE A 19 2.36 12.59 -6.39
N CYS A 20 3.55 12.59 -5.80
CA CYS A 20 4.00 13.63 -4.90
C CYS A 20 5.06 14.51 -5.55
N TYR A 21 4.65 15.45 -6.41
CA TYR A 21 5.58 16.31 -7.16
C TYR A 21 5.58 17.78 -6.77
N VAL A 22 4.60 18.26 -6.01
CA VAL A 22 4.32 19.71 -5.92
C VAL A 22 4.86 20.33 -4.63
N PRO A 23 5.82 21.27 -4.71
CA PRO A 23 6.21 22.11 -3.58
C PRO A 23 5.02 22.99 -3.13
N GLY A 24 4.78 23.10 -1.82
CA GLY A 24 3.76 24.01 -1.25
C GLY A 24 2.40 23.38 -0.95
N THR A 25 2.15 22.14 -1.39
CA THR A 25 1.08 21.31 -0.83
C THR A 25 1.66 20.39 0.25
N ARG A 26 0.84 19.73 1.07
CA ARG A 26 1.28 18.61 1.92
C ARG A 26 1.06 17.31 1.13
N PRO A 27 1.92 16.97 0.14
CA PRO A 27 1.62 15.91 -0.82
C PRO A 27 1.41 14.55 -0.14
N LEU A 28 2.04 14.33 1.02
CA LEU A 28 1.93 13.09 1.77
C LEU A 28 0.65 12.96 2.61
N ALA A 29 -0.04 14.07 2.93
CA ALA A 29 -1.17 14.07 3.87
C ALA A 29 -2.39 13.29 3.36
N LEU A 30 -2.49 13.08 2.05
CA LEU A 30 -3.59 12.33 1.43
C LEU A 30 -3.34 10.81 1.42
N ILE A 31 -2.10 10.35 1.61
CA ILE A 31 -1.78 8.93 1.55
C ILE A 31 -2.45 8.16 2.70
N PRO A 32 -2.28 8.55 3.98
CA PRO A 32 -2.85 7.80 5.10
C PRO A 32 -4.37 7.58 5.00
N PRO A 33 -5.21 8.61 4.77
CA PRO A 33 -6.66 8.41 4.74
C PRO A 33 -7.11 7.49 3.60
N VAL A 34 -6.44 7.52 2.44
CA VAL A 34 -6.76 6.64 1.30
C VAL A 34 -6.41 5.18 1.64
N ILE A 35 -5.27 4.95 2.27
CA ILE A 35 -4.87 3.59 2.67
C ILE A 35 -5.79 3.05 3.75
N THR A 36 -6.07 3.82 4.81
CA THR A 36 -7.01 3.42 5.87
C THR A 36 -8.40 3.14 5.29
N TRP A 37 -8.89 3.97 4.38
CA TRP A 37 -10.15 3.72 3.70
C TRP A 37 -10.12 2.41 2.91
N THR A 38 -9.04 2.14 2.17
CA THR A 38 -8.89 0.90 1.42
C THR A 38 -8.91 -0.33 2.32
N ILE A 39 -8.17 -0.29 3.44
CA ILE A 39 -8.12 -1.41 4.40
C ILE A 39 -9.49 -1.65 5.02
N LYS A 40 -10.19 -0.59 5.45
CA LYS A 40 -11.56 -0.69 5.99
C LYS A 40 -12.50 -1.31 4.98
N THR A 41 -12.40 -0.88 3.72
CA THR A 41 -13.19 -1.42 2.62
C THR A 41 -12.85 -2.89 2.36
N MET A 42 -11.57 -3.28 2.43
CA MET A 42 -11.12 -4.67 2.27
C MET A 42 -11.61 -5.62 3.37
N LYS A 43 -11.87 -5.12 4.59
CA LYS A 43 -12.45 -5.92 5.67
C LYS A 43 -13.90 -6.35 5.39
N ASN A 44 -14.58 -5.67 4.47
CA ASN A 44 -15.98 -5.93 4.12
C ASN A 44 -16.15 -6.70 2.80
N ILE A 45 -15.08 -7.26 2.23
CA ILE A 45 -15.17 -8.05 1.01
C ILE A 45 -15.90 -9.37 1.29
N SER A 46 -16.80 -9.75 0.38
CA SER A 46 -17.42 -11.07 0.39
C SER A 46 -16.49 -12.11 -0.22
N HIS A 47 -16.86 -13.38 -0.07
CA HIS A 47 -16.18 -14.51 -0.71
C HIS A 47 -16.24 -14.47 -2.25
N GLN A 48 -17.10 -13.64 -2.85
CA GLN A 48 -17.20 -13.50 -4.30
C GLN A 48 -16.05 -12.66 -4.87
N ASN A 49 -15.45 -11.76 -4.08
CA ASN A 49 -14.31 -10.98 -4.51
C ASN A 49 -13.03 -11.85 -4.44
N ALA A 50 -12.44 -12.13 -5.59
CA ALA A 50 -11.20 -12.90 -5.70
C ALA A 50 -9.97 -11.98 -5.74
N ILE A 51 -9.79 -11.14 -4.72
CA ILE A 51 -8.66 -10.18 -4.67
C ILE A 51 -7.33 -10.94 -4.74
N GLN A 52 -6.55 -10.63 -5.76
CA GLN A 52 -5.24 -11.16 -6.06
C GLN A 52 -4.15 -10.20 -5.58
N ASN A 53 -4.27 -8.90 -5.84
CA ASN A 53 -3.24 -7.92 -5.50
C ASN A 53 -3.82 -6.63 -4.91
N LEU A 54 -3.14 -6.14 -3.87
CA LEU A 54 -3.27 -4.76 -3.40
C LEU A 54 -1.98 -4.02 -3.76
N SER A 55 -2.06 -2.98 -4.59
CA SER A 55 -0.89 -2.25 -5.08
C SER A 55 -0.92 -0.78 -4.68
N PHE A 56 0.19 -0.29 -4.14
CA PHE A 56 0.44 1.12 -3.88
C PHE A 56 1.55 1.60 -4.80
N ARG A 57 1.23 2.50 -5.73
CA ARG A 57 2.19 3.14 -6.64
C ARG A 57 2.45 4.55 -6.14
N LEU A 58 3.67 4.79 -5.68
CA LEU A 58 4.10 6.03 -5.05
C LEU A 58 5.19 6.65 -5.92
N GLU A 59 5.00 7.90 -6.31
CA GLU A 59 6.04 8.67 -6.98
C GLU A 59 6.45 9.85 -6.12
N PHE A 60 7.67 9.83 -5.62
CA PHE A 60 8.20 10.84 -4.71
C PHE A 60 9.17 11.74 -5.44
N GLY A 61 8.78 13.01 -5.60
CA GLY A 61 9.67 14.06 -6.07
C GLY A 61 10.94 14.19 -5.22
N GLN A 62 11.95 14.85 -5.77
CA GLN A 62 13.30 14.90 -5.19
C GLN A 62 13.36 15.46 -3.77
N VAL A 63 12.41 16.32 -3.40
CA VAL A 63 12.35 17.01 -2.09
C VAL A 63 11.66 16.19 -1.00
N ILE A 64 11.13 15.01 -1.31
CA ILE A 64 10.38 14.21 -0.34
C ILE A 64 11.32 13.25 0.35
N HIS A 65 11.42 13.36 1.67
CA HIS A 65 12.23 12.46 2.48
C HIS A 65 11.42 11.25 2.95
N ILE A 66 12.06 10.08 2.96
CA ILE A 66 11.45 8.84 3.46
C ILE A 66 11.04 8.95 4.94
N LEU A 67 11.74 9.76 5.74
CA LEU A 67 11.37 10.00 7.14
C LEU A 67 10.04 10.76 7.27
N ASP A 68 9.76 11.71 6.38
CA ASP A 68 8.47 12.41 6.34
C ASP A 68 7.35 11.44 5.96
N PHE A 69 7.64 10.55 5.01
CA PHE A 69 6.72 9.48 4.62
C PHE A 69 6.43 8.51 5.77
N ASP A 70 7.46 8.03 6.50
CA ASP A 70 7.25 7.16 7.67
C ASP A 70 6.42 7.87 8.74
N SER A 71 6.71 9.15 8.99
CA SER A 71 6.00 9.96 9.98
C SER A 71 4.51 10.06 9.68
N VAL A 72 4.12 10.35 8.43
CA VAL A 72 2.68 10.42 8.07
C VAL A 72 2.01 9.06 8.08
N MET A 73 2.75 7.98 7.82
CA MET A 73 2.24 6.61 7.76
C MET A 73 2.17 5.92 9.12
N LYS A 74 2.59 6.58 10.20
CA LYS A 74 2.73 6.01 11.56
C LYS A 74 1.52 5.17 11.98
N ASP A 75 0.31 5.70 11.79
CA ASP A 75 -0.93 5.05 12.25
C ASP A 75 -1.48 4.02 11.24
N VAL A 76 -0.88 3.94 10.05
CA VAL A 76 -1.35 3.11 8.94
C VAL A 76 -0.53 1.83 8.78
N TRP A 77 0.75 1.85 9.19
CA TRP A 77 1.63 0.69 9.05
C TRP A 77 1.08 -0.56 9.70
N GLN A 78 0.57 -0.43 10.93
CA GLN A 78 -0.02 -1.57 11.64
C GLN A 78 -1.27 -2.08 10.92
N GLU A 79 -2.17 -1.19 10.47
CA GLU A 79 -3.37 -1.61 9.75
C GLU A 79 -3.01 -2.33 8.44
N LEU A 80 -2.03 -1.81 7.68
CA LEU A 80 -1.53 -2.44 6.47
C LEU A 80 -1.01 -3.85 6.73
N ASP A 81 -0.25 -4.03 7.80
CA ASP A 81 0.33 -5.33 8.12
C ASP A 81 -0.72 -6.37 8.53
N THR A 82 -1.88 -5.92 9.02
CA THR A 82 -3.02 -6.80 9.32
C THR A 82 -3.83 -7.23 8.09
N VAL A 83 -3.60 -6.63 6.92
CA VAL A 83 -4.34 -6.99 5.69
C VAL A 83 -4.18 -8.47 5.35
N CYS A 84 -2.98 -9.03 5.53
CA CYS A 84 -2.73 -10.45 5.30
C CYS A 84 -3.50 -11.37 6.26
N SER A 85 -3.97 -10.84 7.39
CA SER A 85 -4.76 -11.55 8.39
C SER A 85 -6.27 -11.40 8.20
N ILE A 86 -6.73 -10.63 7.21
CA ILE A 86 -8.16 -10.56 6.85
C ILE A 86 -8.58 -11.98 6.41
N PRO A 87 -9.58 -12.62 7.05
CA PRO A 87 -9.89 -14.05 6.83
C PRO A 87 -10.07 -14.42 5.35
N GLN A 88 -10.74 -13.56 4.59
CA GLN A 88 -10.98 -13.74 3.15
C GLN A 88 -9.69 -13.72 2.33
N LEU A 89 -8.69 -12.95 2.74
CA LEU A 89 -7.38 -12.84 2.06
C LEU A 89 -6.36 -13.86 2.56
N ALA A 90 -6.42 -14.20 3.85
CA ALA A 90 -5.58 -15.20 4.49
C ALA A 90 -5.88 -16.60 3.92
N SER A 91 -7.16 -16.93 3.73
CA SER A 91 -7.61 -18.21 3.15
C SER A 91 -7.59 -18.24 1.62
N SER A 92 -7.49 -17.07 0.96
CA SER A 92 -7.46 -16.99 -0.50
C SER A 92 -6.14 -17.51 -1.07
N LYS A 93 -6.23 -18.57 -1.87
CA LYS A 93 -5.12 -19.09 -2.70
C LYS A 93 -4.71 -18.12 -3.81
N SER A 94 -5.62 -17.22 -4.19
CA SER A 94 -5.40 -16.26 -5.27
C SER A 94 -4.72 -14.97 -4.79
N PHE A 95 -4.80 -14.66 -3.49
CA PHE A 95 -4.22 -13.45 -2.92
C PHE A 95 -2.68 -13.56 -2.82
N ARG A 96 -2.00 -12.89 -3.74
CA ARG A 96 -0.54 -12.84 -3.88
C ARG A 96 0.12 -11.84 -2.95
N GLY A 97 -0.65 -10.87 -2.45
CA GLY A 97 -0.20 -9.96 -1.40
C GLY A 97 -0.28 -8.48 -1.75
N ILE A 98 0.58 -7.71 -1.07
CA ILE A 98 0.70 -6.27 -1.15
C ILE A 98 1.94 -5.92 -1.95
N THR A 99 1.77 -5.08 -2.98
CA THR A 99 2.87 -4.55 -3.79
C THR A 99 3.04 -3.06 -3.53
N PHE A 100 4.21 -2.65 -3.06
CA PHE A 100 4.62 -1.25 -3.09
C PHE A 100 5.51 -1.01 -4.31
N SER A 101 5.13 -0.06 -5.15
CA SER A 101 5.97 0.42 -6.26
C SER A 101 6.37 1.86 -5.96
N ILE A 102 7.67 2.13 -5.82
CA ILE A 102 8.19 3.48 -5.61
C ILE A 102 8.97 3.95 -6.83
N GLN A 103 8.71 5.19 -7.26
CA GLN A 103 9.55 5.93 -8.18
C GLN A 103 10.15 7.15 -7.47
N SER A 104 11.48 7.19 -7.31
CA SER A 104 12.16 8.31 -6.64
C SER A 104 13.67 8.37 -6.95
N THR A 105 14.43 9.11 -6.14
CA THR A 105 15.90 9.08 -6.13
C THR A 105 16.42 7.75 -5.60
N ALA A 106 17.64 7.34 -5.98
CA ALA A 106 18.24 6.07 -5.54
C ALA A 106 18.24 5.93 -4.00
N ARG A 107 18.64 7.00 -3.29
CA ARG A 107 18.65 7.05 -1.82
C ARG A 107 17.26 6.81 -1.22
N ASN A 108 16.22 7.42 -1.79
CA ASN A 108 14.85 7.23 -1.33
C ASN A 108 14.35 5.81 -1.61
N CYS A 109 14.70 5.24 -2.77
CA CYS A 109 14.33 3.88 -3.11
C CYS A 109 14.91 2.84 -2.14
N ASP A 110 16.19 2.96 -1.80
CA ASP A 110 16.85 2.04 -0.86
C ASP A 110 16.25 2.19 0.55
N ALA A 111 16.14 3.43 1.04
CA ALA A 111 15.53 3.71 2.34
C ALA A 111 14.05 3.29 2.42
N PHE A 112 13.30 3.38 1.33
CA PHE A 112 11.91 2.92 1.26
C PHE A 112 11.80 1.40 1.39
N SER A 113 12.66 0.66 0.69
CA SER A 113 12.68 -0.81 0.77
C SER A 113 12.90 -1.27 2.21
N ASP A 114 13.92 -0.72 2.88
CA ASP A 114 14.24 -1.05 4.26
C ASP A 114 13.10 -0.68 5.22
N LEU A 115 12.51 0.50 5.02
CA LEU A 115 11.38 0.97 5.81
C LEU A 115 10.19 0.01 5.70
N VAL A 116 9.74 -0.30 4.48
CA VAL A 116 8.55 -1.12 4.25
C VAL A 116 8.74 -2.52 4.80
N GLN A 117 9.92 -3.12 4.62
CA GLN A 117 10.22 -4.44 5.20
C GLN A 117 10.22 -4.44 6.72
N LYS A 118 10.66 -3.35 7.36
CA LYS A 118 10.64 -3.20 8.82
C LYS A 118 9.22 -2.97 9.35
N LYS A 119 8.38 -2.24 8.61
CA LYS A 119 7.03 -1.84 9.05
C LYS A 119 5.96 -2.89 8.78
N LEU A 120 6.21 -3.86 7.88
CA LEU A 120 5.26 -4.91 7.52
C LEU A 120 5.79 -6.32 7.80
N PRO A 121 6.13 -6.66 9.07
CA PRO A 121 6.75 -7.94 9.41
C PRO A 121 5.83 -9.14 9.14
N ASN A 122 4.52 -9.05 9.41
CA ASN A 122 3.61 -10.18 9.19
C ASN A 122 3.41 -10.44 7.69
N THR A 123 3.25 -9.37 6.90
CA THR A 123 3.13 -9.44 5.44
C THR A 123 4.40 -10.02 4.83
N LYS A 124 5.58 -9.65 5.35
CA LYS A 124 6.87 -10.23 4.96
C LYS A 124 6.96 -11.71 5.32
N GLN A 125 6.61 -12.09 6.55
CA GLN A 125 6.64 -13.49 7.01
C GLN A 125 5.70 -14.37 6.18
N ALA A 126 4.55 -13.85 5.77
CA ALA A 126 3.61 -14.53 4.89
C ALA A 126 4.08 -14.64 3.43
N SER A 127 5.27 -14.09 3.09
CA SER A 127 5.76 -13.98 1.70
C SER A 127 4.79 -13.24 0.77
N LYS A 128 4.01 -12.31 1.32
CA LYS A 128 3.00 -11.50 0.61
C LYS A 128 3.42 -10.04 0.45
N LEU A 129 4.68 -9.71 0.74
CA LEU A 129 5.22 -8.36 0.56
C LEU A 129 6.08 -8.29 -0.71
N HIS A 130 5.68 -7.44 -1.65
CA HIS A 130 6.41 -7.20 -2.89
C HIS A 130 6.81 -5.73 -2.96
N ILE A 131 8.08 -5.45 -3.31
CA ILE A 131 8.59 -4.09 -3.44
C ILE A 131 9.19 -3.94 -4.84
N LYS A 132 8.71 -2.96 -5.59
CA LYS A 132 9.19 -2.59 -6.92
C LYS A 132 9.78 -1.19 -6.85
N ILE A 133 10.97 -1.04 -7.41
CA ILE A 133 11.73 0.20 -7.36
C ILE A 133 11.96 0.69 -8.79
N SER A 134 11.65 1.95 -9.02
CA SER A 134 11.98 2.70 -10.22
C SER A 134 12.77 3.94 -9.81
N ARG A 135 13.81 4.28 -10.55
CA ARG A 135 14.61 5.48 -10.29
C ARG A 135 14.25 6.54 -11.31
N PHE A 136 14.26 7.82 -10.91
CA PHE A 136 14.29 8.90 -11.91
C PHE A 136 15.49 8.69 -12.84
N ARG A 137 15.26 8.87 -14.14
CA ARG A 137 16.35 8.92 -15.12
C ARG A 137 17.05 10.26 -15.05
#